data_AF-A0A923X855-F1
#
_entry.id   AF-A0A923X855-F1
#
_cell.length_a   1.000
_cell.length_b   1.000
_cell.length_c   1.000
_cell.angle_alpha   90.00
_cell.angle_beta   90.00
_cell.angle_gamma   90.00
#
_symmetry.space_group_name_H-M   'P 1'
#
loop_
_entity.id
_entity.type
_entity.pdbx_description
1 polymer ?
#
loop_
_entity_poly.entity_id
_entity_poly.type
_entity_poly.pdbx_seq_one_letter_code
_entity_poly.pdbx_strand_id
1 'polypeptide(L)'
;MSKFSNLLKRSHKFALSFTALLIIASCASNPPSDVVVTNDASPEQPKVQIDKENNSIRITRPQDESAQDKNSQTKTKTKRKKYQFDWPVWEARMTRGFLPKVAKKRKRPHKGIDLAAPRGTAVMASHDGTIIYTGK
;
A
#
# COMPACT_ATOMS: atom_id res chain seq x y z
N MET A 1 30.86 26.89 45.19
CA MET A 1 32.07 26.23 44.65
C MET A 1 32.38 25.01 45.52
N SER A 2 32.95 23.96 44.92
CA SER A 2 33.49 22.75 45.58
C SER A 2 32.48 21.63 45.85
N LYS A 3 32.67 20.35 45.52
CA LYS A 3 33.62 19.56 44.70
C LYS A 3 32.91 18.20 44.56
N PHE A 4 32.59 17.72 43.35
CA PHE A 4 32.17 16.33 43.14
C PHE A 4 33.32 15.59 42.47
N SER A 5 34.05 14.82 43.26
CA SER A 5 35.08 13.90 42.79
C SER A 5 34.58 12.47 42.89
N ASN A 6 34.56 11.80 41.74
CA ASN A 6 34.91 10.40 41.46
C ASN A 6 34.52 9.32 42.48
N LEU A 7 33.90 8.24 42.01
CA LEU A 7 34.54 6.92 42.05
C LEU A 7 33.82 5.94 41.13
N LEU A 8 34.49 5.59 40.03
CA LEU A 8 34.25 4.38 39.26
C LEU A 8 34.34 3.16 40.19
N LYS A 9 33.31 2.31 40.20
CA LYS A 9 33.44 0.91 40.60
C LYS A 9 32.99 0.02 39.44
N ARG A 10 34.00 -0.47 38.71
CA ARG A 10 33.95 -1.66 37.86
C ARG A 10 33.87 -2.89 38.76
N SER A 11 32.91 -3.78 38.52
CA SER A 11 33.14 -5.21 38.76
C SER A 11 32.32 -6.05 37.79
N HIS A 12 33.04 -6.93 37.11
CA HIS A 12 32.56 -7.95 36.20
C HIS A 12 31.75 -9.03 36.94
N LYS A 13 30.73 -9.57 36.27
CA LYS A 13 30.56 -11.00 35.93
C LYS A 13 29.11 -11.24 35.48
N PHE A 14 28.87 -11.20 34.17
CA PHE A 14 27.68 -11.81 33.57
C PHE A 14 28.17 -12.84 32.57
N ALA A 15 28.19 -14.11 33.00
CA ALA A 15 28.30 -15.24 32.09
C ALA A 15 26.88 -15.55 31.59
N LEU A 16 26.55 -15.06 30.40
CA LEU A 16 25.32 -15.41 29.69
C LEU A 16 25.62 -16.60 28.79
N SER A 17 25.12 -17.77 29.22
CA SER A 17 25.06 -18.99 28.42
C SER A 17 24.09 -18.76 27.25
N PHE A 18 24.61 -18.75 26.03
CA PHE A 18 23.80 -18.69 24.80
C PHE A 18 23.38 -20.12 24.43
N THR A 19 22.14 -20.48 24.73
CA THR A 19 21.49 -21.67 24.14
C THR A 19 20.97 -21.31 22.76
N ALA A 20 21.61 -21.86 21.72
CA ALA A 20 21.15 -21.76 20.35
C ALA A 20 19.93 -22.67 20.14
N LEU A 21 18.75 -22.08 19.99
CA LEU A 21 17.53 -22.78 19.57
C LEU A 21 17.41 -22.67 18.04
N LEU A 22 17.66 -23.78 17.35
CA LEU A 22 17.57 -23.90 15.90
C LEU A 22 16.12 -24.27 15.52
N ILE A 23 15.34 -23.32 15.01
CA ILE A 23 13.98 -23.57 14.49
C ILE A 23 14.09 -23.73 12.98
N ILE A 24 13.91 -24.97 12.50
CA ILE A 24 13.83 -25.30 11.07
C ILE A 24 12.36 -25.15 10.67
N ALA A 25 12.02 -24.02 10.02
CA ALA A 25 10.71 -23.85 9.39
C ALA A 25 10.79 -24.40 7.96
N SER A 26 10.15 -25.54 7.73
CA SER A 26 9.99 -26.14 6.40
C SER A 26 8.83 -25.46 5.68
N CYS A 27 9.12 -24.75 4.60
CA CYS A 27 8.09 -24.13 3.74
C CYS A 27 7.51 -25.19 2.80
N ALA A 28 6.26 -25.59 3.01
CA ALA A 28 5.48 -26.28 1.99
C ALA A 28 5.01 -25.25 0.94
N SER A 29 5.50 -25.37 -0.29
CA SER A 29 5.05 -24.58 -1.44
C SER A 29 3.88 -25.32 -2.11
N ASN A 30 2.73 -24.65 -2.19
CA ASN A 30 1.63 -25.10 -3.05
C ASN A 30 1.89 -24.57 -4.48
N PRO A 31 1.71 -25.38 -5.53
CA PRO A 31 1.86 -24.91 -6.90
C PRO A 31 0.70 -23.96 -7.29
N PRO A 32 0.94 -22.93 -8.12
CA PRO A 32 -0.12 -22.13 -8.69
C PRO A 32 -0.86 -22.94 -9.77
N SER A 33 -2.19 -22.89 -9.72
CA SER A 33 -3.08 -23.43 -10.74
C SER A 33 -2.97 -22.62 -12.03
N ASP A 34 -2.57 -23.28 -13.11
CA ASP A 34 -2.63 -22.75 -14.47
C ASP A 34 -4.07 -22.39 -14.84
N VAL A 35 -4.32 -21.10 -15.06
CA VAL A 35 -5.54 -20.62 -15.71
C VAL A 35 -5.23 -20.54 -17.21
N VAL A 36 -5.73 -21.53 -17.94
CA VAL A 36 -5.81 -21.50 -19.40
C VAL A 36 -6.73 -20.35 -19.81
N VAL A 37 -6.15 -19.30 -20.39
CA VAL A 37 -6.90 -18.21 -21.03
C VAL A 37 -7.04 -18.58 -22.51
N THR A 38 -8.20 -19.11 -22.90
CA THR A 38 -8.61 -19.14 -24.30
C THR A 38 -9.04 -17.73 -24.71
N ASN A 39 -8.22 -17.09 -25.55
CA ASN A 39 -8.57 -15.84 -26.23
C ASN A 39 -9.47 -16.17 -27.42
N ASP A 40 -10.77 -15.90 -27.30
CA ASP A 40 -11.63 -15.67 -28.46
C ASP A 40 -12.88 -14.90 -28.03
N ALA A 41 -12.90 -13.58 -28.24
CA ALA A 41 -14.10 -12.76 -28.41
C ALA A 41 -13.71 -11.31 -28.72
N SER A 42 -14.07 -10.89 -29.93
CA SER A 42 -14.06 -9.51 -30.42
C SER A 42 -14.78 -8.55 -29.46
N PRO A 43 -14.21 -7.37 -29.12
CA PRO A 43 -14.87 -6.42 -28.23
C PRO A 43 -15.98 -5.67 -28.97
N GLU A 44 -17.23 -6.10 -28.79
CA GLU A 44 -18.41 -5.34 -29.22
C GLU A 44 -18.49 -3.99 -28.48
N GLN A 45 -18.73 -2.93 -29.24
CA GLN A 45 -18.70 -1.55 -28.75
C GLN A 45 -19.94 -1.18 -27.93
N PRO A 46 -19.82 -0.25 -26.96
CA PRO A 46 -20.95 0.19 -26.13
C PRO A 46 -22.02 0.92 -26.95
N LYS A 47 -23.28 0.51 -26.80
CA LYS A 47 -24.43 1.16 -27.45
C LYS A 47 -24.94 2.29 -26.56
N VAL A 48 -24.94 3.51 -27.10
CA VAL A 48 -25.42 4.71 -26.41
C VAL A 48 -26.84 5.02 -26.88
N GLN A 49 -27.79 5.09 -25.93
CA GLN A 49 -29.15 5.57 -26.17
C GLN A 49 -29.36 6.90 -25.44
N ILE A 50 -29.81 7.91 -26.19
CA ILE A 50 -30.10 9.26 -25.67
C ILE A 50 -31.61 9.42 -25.63
N ASP A 51 -32.16 9.54 -24.43
CA ASP A 51 -33.55 9.91 -24.21
C ASP A 51 -33.63 11.43 -24.05
N LYS A 52 -34.17 12.10 -25.08
CA LYS A 52 -34.31 13.55 -25.13
C LYS A 52 -35.45 14.07 -24.26
N GLU A 53 -36.47 13.26 -24.00
CA GLU A 53 -37.65 13.67 -23.24
C GLU A 53 -37.31 13.77 -21.75
N ASN A 54 -36.48 12.84 -21.27
CA ASN A 54 -36.04 12.80 -19.87
C ASN A 54 -34.62 13.31 -19.66
N ASN A 55 -34.00 13.89 -20.70
CA ASN A 55 -32.61 14.38 -20.71
C ASN A 55 -31.64 13.38 -20.04
N SER A 56 -31.71 12.11 -20.45
CA SER A 56 -30.92 11.04 -19.86
C SER A 56 -30.14 10.26 -20.92
N ILE A 57 -28.92 9.85 -20.57
CA ILE A 57 -28.04 9.06 -21.44
C ILE A 57 -27.83 7.70 -20.79
N ARG A 58 -28.21 6.63 -21.49
CA ARG A 58 -27.98 5.24 -21.05
C ARG A 58 -26.91 4.60 -21.93
N ILE A 59 -25.86 4.10 -21.29
CA ILE A 59 -24.77 3.37 -21.93
C ILE A 59 -24.86 1.94 -21.44
N THR A 60 -25.42 1.04 -22.24
CA THR A 60 -25.46 -0.39 -21.91
C THR A 60 -24.17 -1.06 -22.37
N ARG A 61 -23.53 -1.79 -21.46
CA ARG A 61 -22.40 -2.67 -21.76
C ARG A 61 -22.91 -4.11 -21.71
N PRO A 62 -22.45 -5.00 -22.62
CA PRO A 62 -22.95 -6.37 -22.73
C PRO A 62 -22.67 -7.30 -21.51
N GLN A 63 -22.17 -6.79 -20.38
CA GLN A 63 -21.98 -7.59 -19.16
C GLN A 63 -23.12 -7.46 -18.12
N ASP A 64 -24.16 -6.67 -18.40
CA ASP A 64 -25.23 -6.40 -17.43
C ASP A 64 -26.55 -7.18 -17.67
N GLU A 65 -26.57 -8.14 -18.61
CA GLU A 65 -27.76 -8.95 -18.91
C GLU A 65 -27.73 -10.33 -18.21
N SER A 66 -27.88 -10.33 -16.89
CA SER A 66 -28.48 -11.46 -16.19
C SER A 66 -29.03 -11.04 -14.83
N ALA A 67 -30.24 -10.49 -14.82
CA ALA A 67 -31.30 -10.73 -13.83
C ALA A 67 -32.34 -9.60 -13.93
N GLN A 68 -33.38 -9.83 -14.74
CA GLN A 68 -34.67 -9.24 -14.45
C GLN A 68 -35.18 -9.86 -13.15
N ASP A 69 -35.10 -9.11 -12.06
CA ASP A 69 -36.07 -9.24 -10.99
C ASP A 69 -36.41 -7.84 -10.45
N LYS A 70 -37.66 -7.45 -10.67
CA LYS A 70 -38.23 -6.21 -10.15
C LYS A 70 -38.46 -6.41 -8.66
N ASN A 71 -38.02 -5.43 -7.87
CA ASN A 71 -38.29 -5.29 -6.43
C ASN A 71 -37.25 -5.88 -5.46
N SER A 72 -36.04 -5.33 -5.51
CA SER A 72 -35.24 -5.11 -4.29
C SER A 72 -34.33 -3.93 -4.52
N GLN A 73 -34.58 -2.82 -3.82
CA GLN A 73 -33.60 -1.76 -3.60
C GLN A 73 -32.50 -2.30 -2.67
N THR A 74 -31.79 -3.34 -3.07
CA THR A 74 -30.51 -3.69 -2.48
C THR A 74 -29.53 -2.66 -3.02
N LYS A 75 -29.25 -1.64 -2.20
CA LYS A 75 -28.07 -0.80 -2.35
C LYS A 75 -26.85 -1.72 -2.40
N THR A 76 -26.47 -2.17 -3.59
CA THR A 76 -25.25 -2.94 -3.81
C THR A 76 -24.10 -2.01 -3.50
N LYS A 77 -23.64 -2.07 -2.24
CA LYS A 77 -22.43 -1.37 -1.79
C LYS A 77 -21.31 -1.87 -2.69
N THR A 78 -20.93 -1.09 -3.69
CA THR A 78 -19.76 -1.35 -4.52
C THR A 78 -18.59 -1.51 -3.56
N LYS A 79 -18.07 -2.73 -3.42
CA LYS A 79 -16.96 -3.01 -2.52
C LYS A 79 -15.77 -2.20 -3.03
N ARG A 80 -15.37 -1.18 -2.28
CA ARG A 80 -14.17 -0.40 -2.61
C ARG A 80 -12.99 -1.38 -2.66
N LYS A 81 -12.31 -1.45 -3.79
CA LYS A 81 -11.06 -2.22 -3.91
C LYS A 81 -10.09 -1.65 -2.87
N LYS A 82 -9.56 -2.51 -2.00
CA LYS A 82 -8.50 -2.14 -1.06
C LYS A 82 -7.18 -2.29 -1.78
N TYR A 83 -6.46 -1.19 -1.95
CA TYR A 83 -5.09 -1.22 -2.45
C TYR A 83 -4.17 -1.71 -1.32
N GLN A 84 -3.25 -2.61 -1.67
CA GLN A 84 -2.17 -3.02 -0.80
C GLN A 84 -0.93 -2.26 -1.24
N PHE A 85 -0.25 -1.63 -0.27
CA PHE A 85 0.93 -0.82 -0.54
C PHE A 85 2.13 -1.42 0.18
N ASP A 86 3.23 -1.55 -0.54
CA ASP A 86 4.52 -1.94 -0.01
C ASP A 86 5.36 -0.71 0.36
N TRP A 87 6.33 -0.93 1.23
CA TRP A 87 7.33 0.08 1.55
C TRP A 87 8.21 0.33 0.32
N PRO A 88 8.41 1.60 -0.08
CA PRO A 88 9.20 1.92 -1.28
C PRO A 88 10.71 1.71 -1.09
N VAL A 89 11.15 1.42 0.14
CA VAL A 89 12.55 1.16 0.49
C VAL A 89 12.59 0.00 1.48
N TRP A 90 13.43 -1.01 1.21
CA TRP A 90 13.53 -2.23 2.02
C TRP A 90 14.18 -1.99 3.38
N GLU A 91 15.33 -1.32 3.40
CA GLU A 91 16.11 -1.04 4.60
C GLU A 91 16.11 0.46 4.89
N ALA A 92 15.02 0.95 5.48
CA ALA A 92 14.93 2.35 5.89
C ALA A 92 14.30 2.52 7.26
N ARG A 93 14.76 3.56 7.98
CA ARG A 93 14.17 3.97 9.25
C ARG A 93 13.35 5.23 9.05
N MET A 94 12.11 5.24 9.55
CA MET A 94 11.32 6.47 9.60
C MET A 94 11.96 7.49 10.54
N THR A 95 12.27 8.68 10.01
CA THR A 95 12.84 9.79 10.79
C THR A 95 11.81 10.86 11.09
N ARG A 96 10.81 11.03 10.21
CA ARG A 96 9.73 12.00 10.40
C ARG A 96 8.41 11.52 9.82
N GLY A 97 7.33 11.67 10.60
CA GLY A 97 5.97 11.32 10.18
C GLY A 97 5.25 12.44 9.41
N PHE A 98 4.09 12.07 8.86
CA PHE A 98 3.17 12.99 8.20
C PHE A 98 2.58 13.99 9.20
N LEU A 99 2.77 15.30 8.94
CA LEU A 99 2.30 16.37 9.81
C LEU A 99 1.71 17.53 8.99
N PRO A 100 0.48 17.36 8.47
CA PRO A 100 -0.14 18.31 7.55
C PRO A 100 -0.62 19.60 8.23
N LYS A 101 -0.77 19.58 9.56
CA LYS A 101 -1.13 20.71 10.42
C LYS A 101 -0.01 20.90 11.43
N VAL A 102 0.65 22.05 11.41
CA VAL A 102 1.71 22.35 12.40
C VAL A 102 1.16 23.29 13.45
N ALA A 103 1.30 22.92 14.73
CA ALA A 103 0.78 23.68 15.86
C ALA A 103 1.42 25.07 16.03
N LYS A 104 2.59 25.31 15.42
CA LYS A 104 3.31 26.59 15.49
C LYS A 104 3.18 27.33 14.16
N LYS A 105 2.66 28.57 14.21
CA LYS A 105 2.39 29.46 13.05
C LYS A 105 3.57 29.65 12.08
N ARG A 106 4.81 29.39 12.49
CA ARG A 106 6.04 29.62 11.69
C ARG A 106 6.63 28.37 11.02
N LYS A 107 6.03 27.19 11.18
CA LYS A 107 6.58 25.95 10.58
C LYS A 107 5.73 25.49 9.40
N ARG A 108 6.41 25.16 8.29
CA ARG A 108 5.76 24.59 7.11
C ARG A 108 5.24 23.17 7.41
N PRO A 109 4.05 22.80 6.89
CA PRO A 109 3.52 21.44 6.97
C PRO A 109 4.47 20.41 6.40
N HIS A 110 4.48 19.23 7.00
CA HIS A 110 5.13 18.05 6.45
C HIS A 110 4.08 17.19 5.75
N LYS A 111 4.12 17.14 4.42
CA LYS A 111 3.08 16.48 3.60
C LYS A 111 3.42 15.04 3.20
N GLY A 112 4.54 14.51 3.68
CA GLY A 112 4.95 13.12 3.46
C GLY A 112 5.54 12.50 4.73
N ILE A 113 6.18 11.35 4.57
CA ILE A 113 7.02 10.71 5.58
C ILE A 113 8.47 10.78 5.09
N ASP A 114 9.40 10.91 6.03
CA ASP A 114 10.84 10.88 5.74
C ASP A 114 11.41 9.54 6.17
N LEU A 115 12.12 8.90 5.25
CA LEU A 115 12.82 7.64 5.45
C LEU A 115 14.32 7.87 5.29
N ALA A 116 15.10 7.46 6.29
CA ALA A 116 16.55 7.46 6.22
C ALA A 116 17.05 6.10 5.76
N ALA A 117 17.83 6.11 4.68
CA ALA A 117 18.57 4.98 4.12
C ALA A 117 19.95 5.47 3.62
N PRO A 118 20.93 4.56 3.41
CA PRO A 118 22.20 4.91 2.79
C PRO A 118 22.03 5.60 1.42
N ARG A 119 23.04 6.39 1.02
CA ARG A 119 23.02 7.02 -0.30
C ARG A 119 23.13 5.93 -1.38
N GLY A 120 22.31 6.05 -2.43
CA GLY A 120 22.27 5.08 -3.52
C GLY A 120 21.31 3.91 -3.29
N THR A 121 20.60 3.87 -2.15
CA THR A 121 19.53 2.90 -1.95
C THR A 121 18.44 3.07 -3.00
N ALA A 122 18.04 1.96 -3.62
CA ALA A 122 16.99 1.93 -4.62
C ALA A 122 15.63 2.34 -4.01
N VAL A 123 14.85 3.09 -4.78
CA VAL A 123 13.47 3.45 -4.46
C VAL A 123 12.55 2.69 -5.40
N MET A 124 11.70 1.85 -4.83
CA MET A 124 10.75 0.99 -5.54
C MET A 124 9.35 1.61 -5.52
N ALA A 125 8.49 1.18 -6.46
CA ALA A 125 7.08 1.55 -6.45
C ALA A 125 6.36 0.85 -5.29
N SER A 126 5.51 1.59 -4.56
CA SER A 126 4.69 1.01 -3.49
C SER A 126 3.50 0.20 -4.00
N HIS A 127 3.09 0.41 -5.26
CA HIS A 127 1.99 -0.31 -5.91
C HIS A 127 2.09 -0.13 -7.43
N ASP A 128 1.40 -0.99 -8.18
CA ASP A 128 1.31 -0.90 -9.63
C ASP A 128 0.65 0.42 -10.09
N GLY A 129 1.14 0.96 -11.20
CA GLY A 129 0.61 2.19 -11.78
C GLY A 129 1.37 2.66 -13.02
N THR A 130 0.92 3.78 -13.57
CA THR A 130 1.57 4.44 -14.72
C THR A 130 2.30 5.69 -14.26
N ILE A 131 3.55 5.87 -14.70
CA ILE A 131 4.33 7.08 -14.41
C ILE A 131 3.74 8.27 -15.18
N ILE A 132 3.38 9.33 -14.46
CA ILE A 132 2.79 10.55 -15.06
C ILE A 132 3.80 11.70 -15.19
N TYR A 133 4.94 11.64 -14.50
CA TYR A 133 5.95 12.69 -14.49
C TYR A 133 7.33 12.17 -14.06
N THR A 134 8.36 12.66 -14.72
CA THR A 134 9.78 12.47 -14.34
C THR A 134 10.51 13.81 -14.49
N GLY A 135 11.20 14.26 -13.44
CA GLY A 135 12.04 15.48 -13.50
C GLY A 135 13.44 15.19 -14.05
N LYS A 136 14.12 16.23 -14.55
CA LYS A 136 15.52 16.18 -15.01
C LYS A 136 16.36 17.18 -14.23
#